data_AF-A0A1C5GLR7-F1
#
_entry.id   AF-A0A1C5GLR7-F1
#
_cell.length_a   1.000
_cell.length_b   1.000
_cell.length_c   1.000
_cell.angle_alpha   90.00
_cell.angle_beta   90.00
_cell.angle_gamma   90.00
#
_symmetry.space_group_name_H-M   'P 1'
#
loop_
_entity.id
_entity.type
_entity.pdbx_description
1 polymer ?
#
loop_
_entity_poly.entity_id
_entity_poly.type
_entity_poly.pdbx_seq_one_letter_code
_entity_poly.pdbx_strand_id
1 'polypeptide(L)' 'MNTNPFEDDRASYLVLANSNGQHSLWPSGLTVPSG' A
#
# COMPACT_ATOMS: atom_id res chain seq x y z
N MET A 1 -15.30 10.04 7.37
CA MET A 1 -13.99 9.93 6.71
C MET A 1 -13.30 8.74 7.35
N ASN A 2 -13.04 7.66 6.60
CA ASN A 2 -12.21 6.59 7.13
C ASN A 2 -10.78 7.10 7.19
N THR A 3 -10.26 7.27 8.40
CA THR A 3 -8.87 7.71 8.65
C THR A 3 -7.85 6.67 8.18
N ASN A 4 -8.31 5.43 7.96
CA ASN A 4 -7.48 4.34 7.50
C ASN A 4 -7.25 4.42 5.98
N PRO A 5 -6.01 4.59 5.52
CA PRO A 5 -5.70 4.73 4.10
C PRO A 5 -5.88 3.42 3.29
N PHE A 6 -6.20 2.30 3.96
CA PHE A 6 -6.47 1.01 3.33
C PHE A 6 -7.96 0.72 3.10
N GLU A 7 -8.87 1.58 3.57
CA GLU A 7 -10.32 1.37 3.51
C GLU A 7 -11.01 2.28 2.48
N ASP A 8 -10.25 2.79 1.50
CA ASP A 8 -10.79 3.57 0.39
C ASP A 8 -10.79 2.74 -0.90
N ASP A 9 -11.97 2.23 -1.28
CA ASP A 9 -12.16 1.43 -2.49
C ASP A 9 -11.95 2.21 -3.80
N ARG A 10 -11.88 3.55 -3.74
CA ARG A 10 -11.62 4.43 -4.89
C ARG A 10 -10.15 4.85 -4.98
N ALA A 11 -9.34 4.54 -3.98
CA ALA A 11 -7.92 4.85 -4.00
C ALA A 11 -7.15 3.90 -4.93
N SER A 12 -6.01 4.38 -5.42
CA SER A 12 -5.06 3.54 -6.17
C SER A 12 -4.07 2.91 -5.21
N TYR A 13 -3.84 1.61 -5.39
CA TYR A 13 -2.92 0.83 -4.56
C TYR A 13 -1.80 0.22 -5.41
N LEU A 14 -0.62 0.14 -4.81
CA LEU A 14 0.55 -0.55 -5.31
C LEU A 14 0.58 -1.96 -4.72
N VAL A 15 1.12 -2.91 -5.49
CA VAL A 15 1.54 -4.21 -4.97
C VAL A 15 3.05 -4.17 -4.84
N LEU A 16 3.54 -4.12 -3.61
CA LEU A 16 4.95 -4.11 -3.31
C LEU A 16 5.43 -5.54 -3.08
N ALA A 17 6.60 -5.87 -3.61
CA ALA A 17 7.29 -7.12 -3.33
C ALA A 17 8.61 -6.81 -2.60
N ASN A 18 8.85 -7.50 -1.48
CA ASN A 18 10.13 -7.38 -0.78
C ASN A 18 11.15 -8.40 -1.28
N SER A 19 12.38 -8.32 -0.78
CA SER A 19 13.48 -9.24 -1.10
C SER A 19 13.19 -10.72 -0.77
N ASN A 20 12.25 -11.00 0.15
CA ASN A 20 11.80 -12.34 0.50
C ASN A 20 10.66 -12.85 -0.39
N GLY A 21 10.26 -12.10 -1.43
CA GLY A 21 9.16 -12.44 -2.33
C GLY A 21 7.77 -12.29 -1.72
N GLN A 22 7.64 -11.63 -0.57
CA GLN A 22 6.34 -11.36 0.04
C GLN A 22 5.68 -10.16 -0.63
N HIS A 23 4.36 -10.20 -0.76
CA HIS A 23 3.58 -9.16 -1.41
C HIS A 23 2.73 -8.41 -0.40
N SER A 24 2.71 -7.08 -0.52
CA SER A 24 1.92 -6.18 0.34
C SER A 24 1.16 -5.16 -0.52
N LEU A 25 -0.11 -4.93 -0.18
CA LEU A 25 -0.88 -3.82 -0.75
C LEU A 25 -0.47 -2.52 -0.07
N TRP A 26 -0.22 -1.46 -0.83
CA TRP A 26 0.21 -0.17 -0.28
C TRP A 26 -0.48 1.01 -0.97
N PRO A 27 -1.00 2.03 -0.25
CA PRO A 27 -1.63 3.18 -0.87
C PRO A 27 -0.63 3.99 -1.70
N SER A 28 -0.97 4.28 -2.96
CA SER A 28 -0.07 4.98 -3.90
C SER A 28 0.30 6.41 -3.50
N GLY A 29 -0.52 7.05 -2.66
CA GLY A 29 -0.29 8.41 -2.16
C GLY A 29 0.65 8.49 -0.95
N LEU A 30 1.09 7.37 -0.39
CA LEU A 30 2.00 7.31 0.75
C LEU A 30 3.41 6.96 0.29
N THR A 31 4.41 7.48 0.99
CA THR A 31 5.80 7.07 0.78
C THR A 31 5.94 5.57 1.02
N VAL A 32 6.54 4.88 0.04
CA VAL A 32 6.83 3.45 0.15
C VAL A 32 7.91 3.24 1.22
N PRO A 33 7.68 2.37 2.22
CA PRO A 33 8.69 2.06 3.23
C PRO A 33 9.84 1.26 2.63
N SER A 34 11.04 1.43 3.18
CA SER A 34 12.18 0.59 2.81
C SER A 34 11.97 -0.86 3.29
N GLY A 35 12.06 -1.85 2.39
CA GLY A 35 11.93 -3.28 2.70
C GLY A 35 12.13 -4.21 1.50
#